data_AF-A0A1B7WJ48-F1
#
_entry.id   AF-A0A1B7WJ48-F1
#
_cell.length_a   1.000
_cell.length_b   1.000
_cell.length_c   1.000
_cell.angle_alpha   90.00
_cell.angle_beta   90.00
_cell.angle_gamma   90.00
#
_symmetry.space_group_name_H-M   'P 1'
#
loop_
_entity.id
_entity.type
_entity.pdbx_description
1 polymer ?
#
loop_
_entity_poly.entity_id
_entity_poly.type
_entity_poly.pdbx_seq_one_letter_code
_entity_poly.pdbx_strand_id
1 'polypeptide(L)'
;MSLLKSSLIGLKADSFRHPLDLESTKTLKQIPGLDMMVRNWLGPMAEQVFYVENIASSILVGEKQLPELHKLLLEACQILDIEPPQLYVRQHPAPNAYTFAMRGKQPFIVIHTSLIEILTPAEIQAVIAHELGHLKCDHSVYLTPVNLLILAAAVVPNIGAVLAQAMQSQLLEWVRCAEFTCDRAALLATQDPKIVMSVLMKLAGGSPSLAPQLNLDAFIDQARAYDDISKTELGEMVKSARTAQLSHPVPVLRAREIDRWASSLEYQRIVKNHSINHQNKTASPGGWRNW
;
A
#
# COMPACT_ATOMS: atom_id res chain seq x y z
N MET A 1 -15.03 -12.89 20.68
CA MET A 1 -14.88 -11.54 21.25
C MET A 1 -13.92 -10.77 20.36
N SER A 2 -14.40 -9.73 19.66
CA SER A 2 -13.52 -8.82 18.93
C SER A 2 -12.64 -8.10 19.95
N LEU A 3 -11.32 -8.31 19.90
CA LEU A 3 -10.39 -7.48 20.66
C LEU A 3 -10.56 -6.05 20.14
N LEU A 4 -10.89 -5.11 21.03
CA LEU A 4 -11.00 -3.69 20.69
C LEU A 4 -9.65 -3.23 20.14
N LYS A 5 -9.64 -2.79 18.88
CA LYS A 5 -8.45 -2.24 18.22
C LYS A 5 -8.02 -0.96 18.94
N SER A 6 -6.74 -0.86 19.29
CA SER A 6 -6.19 0.36 19.87
C SER A 6 -5.95 1.42 18.80
N SER A 7 -6.42 2.65 18.98
CA SER A 7 -6.03 3.76 18.10
C SER A 7 -4.60 4.22 18.41
N LEU A 8 -3.81 4.50 17.37
CA LEU A 8 -2.38 4.81 17.45
C LEU A 8 -2.13 6.32 17.33
N ILE A 9 -2.73 7.12 18.22
CA ILE A 9 -2.66 8.59 18.18
C ILE A 9 -1.20 9.08 18.25
N GLY A 10 -0.75 9.85 17.26
CA GLY A 10 0.63 10.31 17.15
C GLY A 10 1.55 9.38 16.36
N LEU A 11 1.01 8.33 15.71
CA LEU A 11 1.78 7.42 14.87
C LEU A 11 2.48 8.21 13.74
N LYS A 12 3.80 8.16 13.72
CA LYS A 12 4.62 8.79 12.66
C LYS A 12 4.90 7.79 11.55
N ALA A 13 5.01 8.25 10.31
CA ALA A 13 5.37 7.40 9.16
C ALA A 13 6.62 6.55 9.41
N ASP A 14 7.71 7.19 9.87
CA ASP A 14 8.98 6.52 10.13
C ASP A 14 8.94 5.53 11.30
N SER A 15 7.87 5.51 12.11
CA SER A 15 7.77 4.56 13.23
C SER A 15 7.43 3.14 12.81
N PHE A 16 6.87 2.96 11.61
CA PHE A 16 6.54 1.65 11.06
C PHE A 16 7.15 1.41 9.66
N ARG A 17 7.78 2.43 9.08
CA ARG A 17 8.43 2.34 7.77
C ARG A 17 9.41 1.18 7.70
N HIS A 18 9.31 0.38 6.65
CA HIS A 18 10.19 -0.76 6.44
C HIS A 18 11.63 -0.27 6.18
N PRO A 19 12.68 -0.92 6.73
CA PRO A 19 14.06 -0.49 6.50
C PRO A 19 14.45 -0.39 5.03
N LEU A 20 14.02 -1.35 4.21
CA LEU A 20 14.27 -1.33 2.75
C LEU A 20 13.58 -0.15 2.06
N ASP A 21 12.38 0.23 2.50
CA ASP A 21 11.70 1.42 1.97
C ASP A 21 12.47 2.69 2.39
N LEU A 22 12.88 2.79 3.66
CA LEU A 22 13.66 3.93 4.13
C LEU A 22 14.97 4.11 3.35
N GLU A 23 15.70 3.01 3.12
CA GLU A 23 16.95 3.01 2.35
C GLU A 23 16.68 3.38 0.88
N SER A 24 15.73 2.71 0.24
CA SER A 24 15.38 2.96 -1.15
C SER A 24 14.88 4.40 -1.37
N THR A 25 14.06 4.92 -0.47
CA THR A 25 13.59 6.32 -0.50
C THR A 25 14.76 7.31 -0.37
N LYS A 26 15.76 7.02 0.47
CA LYS A 26 16.96 7.88 0.58
C LYS A 26 17.76 7.88 -0.72
N THR A 27 17.96 6.71 -1.32
CA THR A 27 18.66 6.57 -2.60
C THR A 27 17.91 7.28 -3.72
N LEU A 28 16.58 7.14 -3.76
CA LEU A 28 15.73 7.78 -4.76
C LEU A 28 15.84 9.31 -4.71
N LYS A 29 15.84 9.89 -3.49
CA LYS A 29 16.00 11.34 -3.29
C LYS A 29 17.38 11.89 -3.67
N GLN A 30 18.38 11.03 -3.85
CA GLN A 30 19.71 11.45 -4.31
C GLN A 30 19.80 11.56 -5.84
N ILE A 31 18.79 11.08 -6.58
CA ILE A 31 18.77 11.18 -8.05
C ILE A 31 18.67 12.67 -8.45
N PRO A 32 19.70 13.22 -9.13
CA PRO A 32 19.68 14.63 -9.52
C PRO A 32 18.49 14.97 -10.40
N GLY A 33 17.76 16.03 -10.07
CA GLY A 33 16.63 16.50 -10.85
C GLY A 33 15.32 15.75 -10.64
N LEU A 34 15.29 14.65 -9.87
CA LEU A 34 14.05 13.92 -9.59
C LEU A 34 13.02 14.79 -8.87
N ASP A 35 13.43 15.54 -7.84
CA ASP A 35 12.54 16.46 -7.13
C ASP A 35 11.97 17.55 -8.05
N MET A 36 12.75 18.01 -9.02
CA MET A 36 12.30 19.01 -9.99
C MET A 36 11.35 18.39 -11.01
N MET A 37 11.61 17.16 -11.46
CA MET A 37 10.68 16.40 -12.28
C MET A 37 9.38 16.21 -11.51
N VAL A 38 9.38 15.57 -10.34
CA VAL A 38 8.19 15.35 -9.50
C VAL A 38 7.39 16.65 -9.29
N ARG A 39 8.05 17.80 -9.05
CA ARG A 39 7.39 19.10 -8.88
C ARG A 39 6.81 19.69 -10.16
N ASN A 40 7.35 19.37 -11.34
CA ASN A 40 7.03 20.02 -12.61
C ASN A 40 6.33 19.10 -13.63
N TRP A 41 6.19 17.79 -13.37
CA TRP A 41 5.94 16.83 -14.44
C TRP A 41 4.49 16.63 -14.81
N LEU A 42 3.59 16.67 -13.84
CA LEU A 42 2.19 16.69 -14.17
C LEU A 42 1.83 18.15 -14.42
N GLY A 43 1.85 18.57 -15.68
CA GLY A 43 1.15 19.79 -16.05
C GLY A 43 -0.28 19.69 -15.47
N PRO A 44 -0.85 20.77 -14.88
CA PRO A 44 -2.13 20.72 -14.18
C PRO A 44 -3.26 20.00 -14.95
N MET A 45 -3.16 19.96 -16.29
CA MET A 45 -4.09 19.26 -17.17
C MET A 45 -4.03 17.72 -17.08
N ALA A 46 -2.85 17.09 -17.04
CA ALA A 46 -2.76 15.63 -17.00
C ALA A 46 -3.30 15.07 -15.68
N GLU A 47 -2.92 15.71 -14.58
CA GLU A 47 -3.54 15.52 -13.27
C GLU A 47 -5.06 15.66 -13.39
N GLN A 48 -5.54 16.82 -13.82
CA GLN A 48 -6.98 17.07 -13.88
C GLN A 48 -7.74 16.03 -14.72
N VAL A 49 -7.17 15.52 -15.81
CA VAL A 49 -7.78 14.44 -16.62
C VAL A 49 -7.89 13.14 -15.82
N PHE A 50 -6.80 12.68 -15.19
CA PHE A 50 -6.84 11.46 -14.35
C PHE A 50 -7.80 11.61 -13.17
N TYR A 51 -7.83 12.78 -12.52
CA TYR A 51 -8.78 13.09 -11.44
C TYR A 51 -10.22 13.01 -11.94
N VAL A 52 -10.52 13.69 -13.06
CA VAL A 52 -11.87 13.74 -13.63
C VAL A 52 -12.32 12.36 -14.11
N GLU A 53 -11.49 11.61 -14.82
CA GLU A 53 -11.87 10.28 -15.33
C GLU A 53 -12.19 9.30 -14.21
N ASN A 54 -11.34 9.27 -13.17
CA ASN A 54 -11.52 8.37 -12.04
C ASN A 54 -12.75 8.75 -11.21
N ILE A 55 -13.01 10.04 -11.00
CA ILE A 55 -14.21 10.49 -10.26
C ILE A 55 -15.47 10.32 -11.09
N ALA A 56 -15.43 10.60 -12.40
CA ALA A 56 -16.60 10.51 -13.27
C ALA A 56 -17.13 9.06 -13.40
N SER A 57 -16.23 8.06 -13.28
CA SER A 57 -16.57 6.65 -13.47
C SER A 57 -16.66 5.86 -12.16
N SER A 58 -16.74 6.52 -11.00
CA SER A 58 -16.74 5.87 -9.69
C SER A 58 -17.84 6.40 -8.76
N ILE A 59 -18.23 5.57 -7.79
CA ILE A 59 -19.19 5.90 -6.75
C ILE A 59 -18.43 6.45 -5.54
N LEU A 60 -18.75 7.68 -5.10
CA LEU A 60 -18.21 8.25 -3.87
C LEU A 60 -18.83 7.56 -2.65
N VAL A 61 -17.98 7.07 -1.76
CA VAL A 61 -18.35 6.45 -0.47
C VAL A 61 -18.57 7.55 0.58
N GLY A 62 -19.66 7.44 1.32
CA GLY A 62 -20.08 8.41 2.34
C GLY A 62 -21.09 7.83 3.32
N GLU A 63 -21.47 8.59 4.34
CA GLU A 63 -22.48 8.18 5.32
C GLU A 63 -23.82 7.78 4.69
N LYS A 64 -24.17 8.40 3.56
CA LYS A 64 -25.42 8.12 2.83
C LYS A 64 -25.28 7.09 1.71
N GLN A 65 -24.05 6.69 1.37
CA GLN A 65 -23.75 5.83 0.24
C GLN A 65 -22.59 4.90 0.57
N LEU A 66 -22.88 3.61 0.73
CA LEU A 66 -21.93 2.61 1.21
C LEU A 66 -21.39 2.93 2.63
N PRO A 67 -22.28 3.15 3.64
CA PRO A 67 -21.89 3.60 4.98
C PRO A 67 -20.93 2.64 5.69
N GLU A 68 -21.04 1.33 5.44
CA GLU A 68 -20.13 0.34 6.04
C GLU A 68 -18.69 0.54 5.55
N LEU A 69 -18.47 0.78 4.25
CA LEU A 69 -17.14 1.09 3.72
C LEU A 69 -16.61 2.41 4.27
N HIS A 70 -17.50 3.41 4.40
CA HIS A 70 -17.15 4.69 5.01
C HIS A 70 -16.67 4.50 6.45
N LYS A 71 -17.36 3.68 7.24
CA LYS A 71 -16.97 3.36 8.62
C LYS A 71 -15.60 2.67 8.68
N LEU A 72 -15.35 1.68 7.80
CA LEU A 72 -14.04 1.00 7.74
C LEU A 72 -12.90 1.99 7.46
N LEU A 73 -13.12 2.94 6.55
CA LEU A 73 -12.17 4.02 6.25
C LEU A 73 -11.92 4.89 7.48
N LEU A 74 -12.97 5.40 8.12
CA LEU A 74 -12.84 6.29 9.28
C LEU A 74 -12.11 5.60 10.43
N GLU A 75 -12.44 4.34 10.71
CA GLU A 75 -11.75 3.54 11.73
C GLU A 75 -10.26 3.35 11.39
N ALA A 76 -9.93 3.02 10.14
CA ALA A 76 -8.54 2.88 9.72
C ALA A 76 -7.77 4.20 9.83
N CYS A 77 -8.39 5.32 9.44
CA CYS A 77 -7.82 6.66 9.56
C CYS A 77 -7.57 7.05 11.03
N GLN A 78 -8.53 6.76 11.91
CA GLN A 78 -8.40 7.00 13.35
C GLN A 78 -7.30 6.14 13.98
N ILE A 79 -7.16 4.88 13.56
CA ILE A 79 -6.10 4.01 14.08
C ILE A 79 -4.73 4.47 13.59
N LEU A 80 -4.61 4.80 12.31
CA LEU A 80 -3.36 5.22 11.71
C LEU A 80 -3.02 6.70 11.94
N ASP A 81 -3.88 7.46 12.63
CA ASP A 81 -3.70 8.90 12.86
C ASP A 81 -3.40 9.68 11.57
N ILE A 82 -4.32 9.56 10.62
CA ILE A 82 -4.29 10.25 9.32
C ILE A 82 -5.66 10.85 9.03
N GLU A 83 -5.70 11.99 8.36
CA GLU A 83 -6.96 12.62 7.98
C GLU A 83 -7.66 11.79 6.87
N PRO A 84 -9.00 11.59 6.93
CA PRO A 84 -9.70 10.76 5.96
C PRO A 84 -9.62 11.31 4.52
N PRO A 85 -9.04 10.56 3.56
CA PRO A 85 -9.15 10.89 2.15
C PRO A 85 -10.57 10.61 1.64
N GLN A 86 -10.86 10.98 0.40
CA GLN A 86 -12.07 10.44 -0.26
C GLN A 86 -11.88 8.96 -0.58
N LEU A 87 -12.98 8.20 -0.58
CA LEU A 87 -12.98 6.80 -0.99
C LEU A 87 -14.01 6.62 -2.11
N TYR A 88 -13.57 5.98 -3.18
CA TYR A 88 -14.39 5.68 -4.35
C TYR A 88 -14.47 4.18 -4.60
N VAL A 89 -15.61 3.73 -5.10
CA VAL A 89 -15.78 2.37 -5.64
C VAL A 89 -15.89 2.45 -7.16
N ARG A 90 -15.01 1.73 -7.86
CA ARG A 90 -15.01 1.64 -9.32
C ARG A 90 -15.42 0.23 -9.76
N GLN A 91 -16.34 0.15 -10.71
CA GLN A 91 -16.66 -1.14 -11.31
C GLN A 91 -15.47 -1.62 -12.15
N HIS A 92 -14.90 -2.77 -11.79
CA HIS A 92 -13.81 -3.36 -12.55
C HIS A 92 -13.67 -4.87 -12.24
N PRO A 93 -13.49 -5.73 -13.26
CA PRO A 93 -13.43 -7.18 -13.06
C PRO A 93 -12.14 -7.67 -12.41
N ALA A 94 -11.02 -6.95 -12.60
CA ALA A 94 -9.75 -7.29 -11.97
C ALA A 94 -9.63 -6.65 -10.56
N PRO A 95 -9.32 -7.45 -9.51
CA PRO A 95 -9.18 -6.98 -8.14
C PRO A 95 -8.01 -6.01 -8.04
N ASN A 96 -8.29 -4.77 -7.64
CA ASN A 96 -7.28 -3.75 -7.41
C ASN A 96 -7.78 -2.65 -6.49
N ALA A 97 -6.86 -1.99 -5.81
CA ALA A 97 -7.08 -0.71 -5.14
C ALA A 97 -5.87 0.19 -5.43
N TYR A 98 -6.06 1.49 -5.36
CA TYR A 98 -4.95 2.43 -5.48
C TYR A 98 -5.28 3.76 -4.82
N THR A 99 -4.21 4.45 -4.47
CA THR A 99 -4.23 5.77 -3.86
C THR A 99 -3.70 6.80 -4.82
N PHE A 100 -4.35 7.96 -4.85
CA PHE A 100 -3.92 9.08 -5.65
C PHE A 100 -3.88 10.37 -4.80
N ALA A 101 -2.79 11.12 -4.91
CA ALA A 101 -2.58 12.39 -4.21
C ALA A 101 -2.05 13.46 -5.18
N MET A 102 -2.58 14.67 -5.04
CA MET A 102 -2.28 15.82 -5.88
C MET A 102 -2.08 17.05 -5.01
N ARG A 103 -1.16 17.93 -5.43
CA ARG A 103 -0.92 19.21 -4.79
C ARG A 103 -2.19 20.07 -4.78
N GLY A 104 -2.55 20.60 -3.60
CA GLY A 104 -3.73 21.45 -3.43
C GLY A 104 -5.10 20.78 -3.70
N LYS A 105 -5.16 19.44 -3.77
CA LYS A 105 -6.41 18.66 -3.88
C LYS A 105 -6.51 17.68 -2.73
N GLN A 106 -7.74 17.28 -2.40
CA GLN A 106 -7.96 16.22 -1.44
C GLN A 106 -7.48 14.89 -2.04
N PRO A 107 -6.65 14.10 -1.33
CA PRO A 107 -6.27 12.76 -1.79
C PRO A 107 -7.49 11.83 -1.81
N PHE A 108 -7.43 10.80 -2.63
CA PHE A 108 -8.48 9.80 -2.72
C PHE A 108 -7.94 8.39 -2.91
N ILE A 109 -8.73 7.42 -2.47
CA ILE A 109 -8.51 5.98 -2.66
C ILE A 109 -9.62 5.46 -3.57
N VAL A 110 -9.29 4.54 -4.47
CA VAL A 110 -10.26 3.83 -5.30
C VAL A 110 -10.15 2.33 -5.01
N ILE A 111 -11.28 1.67 -4.80
CA ILE A 111 -11.38 0.23 -4.63
C ILE A 111 -12.24 -0.35 -5.75
N HIS A 112 -11.76 -1.41 -6.38
CA HIS A 112 -12.52 -2.12 -7.40
C HIS A 112 -13.60 -3.02 -6.78
N THR A 113 -14.75 -3.12 -7.45
CA THR A 113 -15.86 -4.01 -7.01
C THR A 113 -15.43 -5.47 -6.84
N SER A 114 -14.52 -5.95 -7.68
CA SER A 114 -13.95 -7.31 -7.59
C SER A 114 -13.20 -7.60 -6.30
N LEU A 115 -12.62 -6.60 -5.61
CA LEU A 115 -12.07 -6.80 -4.26
C LEU A 115 -13.18 -6.96 -3.23
N ILE A 116 -14.22 -6.13 -3.32
CA ILE A 116 -15.36 -6.14 -2.39
C ILE A 116 -16.09 -7.49 -2.46
N GLU A 117 -16.14 -8.13 -3.64
CA GLU A 117 -16.77 -9.43 -3.84
C GLU A 117 -16.01 -10.61 -3.22
N ILE A 118 -14.69 -10.51 -3.02
CA ILE A 118 -13.86 -11.62 -2.52
C ILE A 118 -13.38 -11.43 -1.07
N LEU A 119 -13.36 -10.19 -0.58
CA LEU A 119 -12.84 -9.83 0.73
C LEU A 119 -13.96 -9.65 1.76
N THR A 120 -13.67 -10.07 2.98
CA THR A 120 -14.48 -9.76 4.16
C THR A 120 -14.31 -8.29 4.57
N PRO A 121 -15.22 -7.72 5.39
CA PRO A 121 -15.09 -6.33 5.85
C PRO A 121 -13.74 -6.01 6.50
N ALA A 122 -13.18 -6.93 7.29
CA ALA A 122 -11.90 -6.71 7.94
C ALA A 122 -10.71 -6.74 6.96
N GLU A 123 -10.79 -7.57 5.93
CA GLU A 123 -9.83 -7.63 4.83
C GLU A 123 -9.93 -6.38 3.93
N ILE A 124 -11.14 -5.87 3.68
CA ILE A 124 -11.33 -4.59 2.97
C ILE A 124 -10.71 -3.45 3.77
N GLN A 125 -10.88 -3.42 5.10
CA GLN A 125 -10.20 -2.43 5.95
C GLN A 125 -8.68 -2.57 5.87
N ALA A 126 -8.15 -3.78 5.77
CA ALA A 126 -6.72 -4.00 5.56
C ALA A 126 -6.23 -3.39 4.24
N VAL A 127 -6.99 -3.55 3.16
CA VAL A 127 -6.69 -2.91 1.86
C VAL A 127 -6.76 -1.38 1.99
N ILE A 128 -7.81 -0.82 2.60
CA ILE A 128 -7.91 0.63 2.82
C ILE A 128 -6.70 1.13 3.64
N ALA A 129 -6.33 0.40 4.69
CA ALA A 129 -5.20 0.77 5.54
C ALA A 129 -3.84 0.65 4.83
N HIS A 130 -3.70 -0.31 3.91
CA HIS A 130 -2.55 -0.42 3.03
C HIS A 130 -2.42 0.84 2.16
N GLU A 131 -3.52 1.23 1.51
CA GLU A 131 -3.60 2.46 0.70
C GLU A 131 -3.33 3.74 1.52
N LEU A 132 -3.87 3.84 2.72
CA LEU A 132 -3.54 4.90 3.67
C LEU A 132 -2.05 4.91 4.06
N GLY A 133 -1.39 3.75 4.06
CA GLY A 133 0.06 3.63 4.23
C GLY A 133 0.84 4.38 3.17
N HIS A 134 0.41 4.33 1.90
CA HIS A 134 1.01 5.12 0.82
C HIS A 134 0.85 6.61 1.05
N LEU A 135 -0.33 7.07 1.49
CA LEU A 135 -0.54 8.49 1.83
C LEU A 135 0.33 8.92 3.01
N LYS A 136 0.32 8.15 4.09
CA LYS A 136 1.02 8.50 5.34
C LYS A 136 2.53 8.57 5.15
N CYS A 137 3.06 7.81 4.19
CA CYS A 137 4.48 7.72 3.89
C CYS A 137 4.88 8.51 2.63
N ASP A 138 4.01 9.37 2.09
CA ASP A 138 4.26 10.21 0.91
C ASP A 138 4.60 9.41 -0.37
N HIS A 139 4.23 8.13 -0.44
CA HIS A 139 4.56 7.26 -1.58
C HIS A 139 3.79 7.66 -2.84
N SER A 140 2.55 8.12 -2.70
CA SER A 140 1.67 8.49 -3.82
C SER A 140 2.26 9.59 -4.72
N VAL A 141 3.13 10.45 -4.16
CA VAL A 141 3.82 11.52 -4.89
C VAL A 141 4.79 10.97 -5.95
N TYR A 142 5.38 9.80 -5.69
CA TYR A 142 6.37 9.17 -6.58
C TYR A 142 5.75 8.10 -7.49
N LEU A 143 4.68 7.42 -7.06
CA LEU A 143 4.03 6.34 -7.82
C LEU A 143 3.48 6.79 -9.18
N THR A 144 2.87 7.97 -9.27
CA THR A 144 2.33 8.49 -10.53
C THR A 144 3.44 8.80 -11.55
N PRO A 145 4.53 9.52 -11.19
CA PRO A 145 5.71 9.66 -12.05
C PRO A 145 6.33 8.33 -12.47
N VAL A 146 6.42 7.32 -11.59
CA VAL A 146 7.00 6.01 -11.92
C VAL A 146 6.22 5.35 -13.06
N ASN A 147 4.89 5.28 -12.95
CA ASN A 147 4.04 4.61 -13.95
C ASN A 147 4.10 5.29 -15.32
N LEU A 148 4.23 6.61 -15.35
CA LEU A 148 4.37 7.36 -16.61
C LEU A 148 5.78 7.27 -17.20
N LEU A 149 6.84 7.23 -16.37
CA LEU A 149 8.21 6.98 -16.83
C LEU A 149 8.35 5.60 -17.46
N ILE A 150 7.69 4.58 -16.91
CA ILE A 150 7.63 3.23 -17.49
C ILE A 150 7.03 3.29 -18.91
N LEU A 151 5.93 4.05 -19.09
CA LEU A 151 5.29 4.20 -20.39
C LEU A 151 6.15 4.99 -21.38
N ALA A 152 6.82 6.05 -20.92
CA ALA A 152 7.68 6.89 -21.75
C ALA A 152 9.00 6.19 -22.13
N ALA A 153 9.56 5.33 -21.28
CA ALA A 153 10.78 4.58 -21.58
C ALA A 153 10.61 3.66 -22.80
N ALA A 154 9.39 3.18 -23.07
CA ALA A 154 9.09 2.34 -24.22
C ALA A 154 9.26 3.04 -25.59
N VAL A 155 9.36 4.37 -25.62
CA VAL A 155 9.47 5.18 -26.85
C VAL A 155 10.82 5.89 -27.00
N VAL A 156 11.78 5.70 -26.09
CA VAL A 156 13.11 6.35 -26.15
C VAL A 156 14.13 5.44 -26.86
N PRO A 157 14.71 5.84 -28.03
CA PRO A 157 15.73 5.03 -28.70
C PRO A 157 17.14 5.20 -28.10
N ASN A 158 17.99 4.19 -28.31
CA ASN A 158 19.45 4.17 -28.10
C ASN A 158 19.93 4.36 -26.64
N ILE A 159 20.99 5.13 -26.41
CA ILE A 159 21.67 5.30 -25.10
C ILE A 159 20.70 5.83 -24.02
N GLY A 160 19.67 6.58 -24.42
CA GLY A 160 18.59 7.02 -23.54
C GLY A 160 17.77 5.85 -22.97
N ALA A 161 17.64 4.73 -23.70
CA ALA A 161 16.93 3.54 -23.24
C ALA A 161 17.66 2.85 -22.08
N VAL A 162 18.99 2.80 -22.09
CA VAL A 162 19.77 2.16 -21.00
C VAL A 162 19.63 2.95 -19.70
N LEU A 163 19.74 4.29 -19.78
CA LEU A 163 19.54 5.16 -18.63
C LEU A 163 18.10 5.10 -18.12
N ALA A 164 17.12 5.15 -19.03
CA ALA A 164 15.71 5.03 -18.68
C ALA A 164 15.40 3.67 -18.01
N GLN A 165 15.98 2.58 -18.51
CA GLN A 165 15.83 1.24 -17.95
C GLN A 165 16.44 1.14 -16.54
N ALA A 166 17.61 1.74 -16.31
CA ALA A 166 18.26 1.76 -15.00
C ALA A 166 17.45 2.59 -13.98
N MET A 167 16.93 3.74 -14.41
CA MET A 167 16.02 4.54 -13.56
C MET A 167 14.73 3.76 -13.28
N GLN A 168 14.15 3.12 -14.28
CA GLN A 168 12.95 2.32 -14.15
C GLN A 168 13.15 1.15 -13.18
N SER A 169 14.28 0.44 -13.24
CA SER A 169 14.54 -0.68 -12.33
C SER A 169 14.66 -0.21 -10.89
N GLN A 170 15.31 0.92 -10.64
CA GLN A 170 15.44 1.51 -9.32
C GLN A 170 14.10 2.01 -8.77
N LEU A 171 13.28 2.64 -9.63
CA LEU A 171 11.92 3.06 -9.28
C LEU A 171 11.03 1.87 -8.93
N LEU A 172 11.05 0.79 -9.73
CA LEU A 172 10.30 -0.43 -9.45
C LEU A 172 10.76 -1.13 -8.17
N GLU A 173 12.07 -1.11 -7.89
CA GLU A 173 12.60 -1.59 -6.61
C GLU A 173 12.06 -0.77 -5.44
N TRP A 174 12.07 0.56 -5.56
CA TRP A 174 11.48 1.44 -4.57
C TRP A 174 9.99 1.15 -4.33
N VAL A 175 9.19 0.99 -5.39
CA VAL A 175 7.77 0.62 -5.27
C VAL A 175 7.62 -0.69 -4.50
N ARG A 176 8.41 -1.71 -4.84
CA ARG A 176 8.37 -2.99 -4.13
C ARG A 176 8.75 -2.87 -2.64
N CYS A 177 9.67 -2.00 -2.29
CA CYS A 177 10.02 -1.73 -0.91
C CYS A 177 8.88 -1.03 -0.15
N ALA A 178 8.23 -0.04 -0.79
CA ALA A 178 7.11 0.70 -0.24
C ALA A 178 5.93 -0.22 0.13
N GLU A 179 5.68 -1.29 -0.63
CA GLU A 179 4.64 -2.29 -0.33
C GLU A 179 4.78 -2.90 1.07
N PHE A 180 6.00 -3.19 1.52
CA PHE A 180 6.23 -3.74 2.86
C PHE A 180 5.85 -2.73 3.96
N THR A 181 6.09 -1.43 3.74
CA THR A 181 5.65 -0.38 4.65
C THR A 181 4.12 -0.29 4.70
N CYS A 182 3.46 -0.37 3.55
CA CYS A 182 2.01 -0.32 3.46
C CYS A 182 1.34 -1.56 4.06
N ASP A 183 1.95 -2.74 3.95
CA ASP A 183 1.52 -3.96 4.66
C ASP A 183 1.60 -3.79 6.19
N ARG A 184 2.65 -3.14 6.69
CA ARG A 184 2.75 -2.80 8.11
C ARG A 184 1.63 -1.85 8.54
N ALA A 185 1.25 -0.87 7.70
CA ALA A 185 0.10 -0.02 7.97
C ALA A 185 -1.21 -0.83 8.04
N ALA A 186 -1.41 -1.78 7.12
CA ALA A 186 -2.54 -2.69 7.15
C ALA A 186 -2.60 -3.54 8.44
N LEU A 187 -1.45 -4.05 8.89
CA LEU A 187 -1.35 -4.80 10.16
C LEU A 187 -1.59 -3.91 11.38
N LEU A 188 -1.15 -2.65 11.39
CA LEU A 188 -1.44 -1.72 12.48
C LEU A 188 -2.93 -1.37 12.58
N ALA A 189 -3.61 -1.22 11.44
CA ALA A 189 -5.04 -0.95 11.41
C ALA A 189 -5.89 -2.17 11.80
N THR A 190 -5.49 -3.37 11.36
CA THR A 190 -6.24 -4.60 11.64
C THR A 190 -5.91 -5.21 13.00
N GLN A 191 -4.67 -5.05 13.47
CA GLN A 191 -4.11 -5.67 14.68
C GLN A 191 -4.20 -7.20 14.68
N ASP A 192 -4.28 -7.80 13.50
CA ASP A 192 -4.30 -9.24 13.30
C ASP A 192 -3.55 -9.59 12.00
N PRO A 193 -2.37 -10.24 12.09
CA PRO A 193 -1.58 -10.59 10.91
C PRO A 193 -2.31 -11.57 9.98
N LYS A 194 -3.24 -12.39 10.49
CA LYS A 194 -3.99 -13.34 9.66
C LYS A 194 -4.87 -12.62 8.65
N ILE A 195 -5.38 -11.44 8.98
CA ILE A 195 -6.24 -10.66 8.08
C ILE A 195 -5.43 -10.18 6.88
N VAL A 196 -4.25 -9.60 7.10
CA VAL A 196 -3.37 -9.12 6.03
C VAL A 196 -2.86 -10.29 5.18
N MET A 197 -2.43 -11.39 5.80
CA MET A 197 -2.00 -12.58 5.07
C MET A 197 -3.14 -13.22 4.25
N SER A 198 -4.38 -13.19 4.76
CA SER A 198 -5.56 -13.66 4.03
C SER A 198 -5.88 -12.79 2.81
N VAL A 199 -5.72 -11.46 2.91
CA VAL A 199 -5.80 -10.56 1.73
C VAL A 199 -4.79 -10.99 0.67
N LEU A 200 -3.52 -11.15 1.05
CA LEU A 200 -2.45 -11.53 0.11
C LEU A 200 -2.70 -12.89 -0.55
N MET A 201 -3.21 -13.86 0.22
CA MET A 201 -3.63 -15.17 -0.30
C MET A 201 -4.76 -15.03 -1.34
N LYS A 202 -5.78 -14.23 -1.04
CA LYS A 202 -6.91 -14.01 -1.96
C LYS A 202 -6.53 -13.19 -3.19
N LEU A 203 -5.55 -12.29 -3.09
CA LEU A 203 -4.97 -11.62 -4.26
C LEU A 203 -4.16 -12.58 -5.14
N ALA A 204 -3.52 -13.60 -4.55
CA ALA A 204 -2.73 -14.57 -5.30
C ALA A 204 -3.58 -15.56 -6.11
N GLY A 205 -4.78 -15.92 -5.64
CA GLY A 205 -5.61 -16.95 -6.31
C GLY A 205 -7.08 -16.99 -5.90
N GLY A 206 -7.60 -15.94 -5.27
CA GLY A 206 -8.99 -15.86 -4.85
C GLY A 206 -9.94 -15.48 -5.98
N SER A 207 -11.17 -15.99 -5.88
CA SER A 207 -12.34 -15.57 -6.64
C SER A 207 -13.57 -15.70 -5.73
N PRO A 208 -14.75 -15.17 -6.09
CA PRO A 208 -15.94 -15.33 -5.24
C PRO A 208 -16.28 -16.79 -4.93
N SER A 209 -15.99 -17.73 -5.85
CA SER A 209 -16.22 -19.16 -5.66
C SER A 209 -15.10 -19.89 -4.91
N LEU A 210 -13.85 -19.41 -5.04
CA LEU A 210 -12.68 -20.06 -4.44
C LEU A 210 -12.32 -19.49 -3.07
N ALA A 211 -12.58 -18.21 -2.81
CA ALA A 211 -12.18 -17.53 -1.57
C ALA A 211 -12.65 -18.24 -0.28
N PRO A 212 -13.86 -18.84 -0.21
CA PRO A 212 -14.28 -19.61 0.96
C PRO A 212 -13.55 -20.96 1.15
N GLN A 213 -12.91 -21.47 0.08
CA GLN A 213 -12.21 -22.76 0.07
C GLN A 213 -10.70 -22.61 0.33
N LEU A 214 -10.16 -21.39 0.29
CA LEU A 214 -8.75 -21.13 0.52
C LEU A 214 -8.39 -21.37 2.00
N ASN A 215 -7.22 -21.97 2.22
CA ASN A 215 -6.71 -22.26 3.56
C ASN A 215 -5.46 -21.42 3.84
N LEU A 216 -5.56 -20.54 4.84
CA LEU A 216 -4.48 -19.62 5.19
C LEU A 216 -3.22 -20.34 5.71
N ASP A 217 -3.38 -21.38 6.52
CA ASP A 217 -2.24 -22.13 7.07
C ASP A 217 -1.43 -22.80 5.94
N ALA A 218 -2.13 -23.37 4.94
CA ALA A 218 -1.50 -23.93 3.74
C ALA A 218 -0.75 -22.86 2.91
N PHE A 219 -1.29 -21.65 2.81
CA PHE A 219 -0.62 -20.53 2.14
C PHE A 219 0.61 -20.05 2.91
N ILE A 220 0.58 -20.06 4.25
CA ILE A 220 1.74 -19.75 5.10
C ILE A 220 2.82 -20.83 4.95
N ASP A 221 2.45 -22.09 4.88
CA ASP A 221 3.40 -23.18 4.62
C ASP A 221 4.03 -23.08 3.22
N GLN A 222 3.26 -22.66 2.22
CA GLN A 222 3.79 -22.31 0.90
C GLN A 222 4.81 -21.15 0.98
N ALA A 223 4.52 -20.12 1.78
CA ALA A 223 5.44 -19.00 1.97
C ALA A 223 6.75 -19.42 2.66
N ARG A 224 6.70 -20.37 3.60
CA ARG A 224 7.90 -20.97 4.23
C ARG A 224 8.73 -21.77 3.22
N ALA A 225 8.09 -22.57 2.39
CA ALA A 225 8.79 -23.34 1.34
C ALA A 225 9.47 -22.43 0.29
N TYR A 226 8.94 -21.23 0.05
CA TYR A 226 9.56 -20.24 -0.83
C TYR A 226 10.93 -19.74 -0.32
N ASP A 227 11.18 -19.80 0.99
CA ASP A 227 12.50 -19.49 1.58
C ASP A 227 13.52 -20.59 1.28
N ASP A 228 13.07 -21.84 1.17
CA ASP A 228 13.96 -22.96 0.90
C ASP A 228 14.51 -22.93 -0.54
N ILE A 229 13.77 -22.36 -1.49
CA ILE A 229 14.24 -22.12 -2.87
C ILE A 229 15.50 -21.25 -2.86
N SER A 230 15.57 -20.33 -1.90
CA SER A 230 16.61 -19.33 -1.72
C SER A 230 17.89 -19.90 -1.07
N LYS A 231 17.88 -21.19 -0.69
CA LYS A 231 19.07 -21.88 -0.15
C LYS A 231 20.14 -22.20 -1.20
N THR A 232 19.84 -22.04 -2.49
CA THR A 232 20.78 -22.27 -3.59
C THR A 232 21.04 -20.97 -4.37
N GLU A 233 22.25 -20.78 -4.86
CA GLU A 233 22.61 -19.60 -5.67
C GLU A 233 21.72 -19.48 -6.92
N LEU A 234 21.44 -20.61 -7.59
CA LEU A 234 20.54 -20.66 -8.73
C LEU A 234 19.10 -20.24 -8.35
N GLY A 235 18.62 -20.70 -7.19
CA GLY A 235 17.29 -20.36 -6.70
C GLY A 235 17.15 -18.88 -6.33
N GLU A 236 18.15 -18.28 -5.68
CA GLU A 236 18.18 -16.82 -5.42
C GLU A 236 18.23 -16.00 -6.71
N MET A 237 19.00 -16.45 -7.70
CA MET A 237 19.07 -15.78 -9.00
C MET A 237 17.70 -15.80 -9.70
N VAL A 238 17.03 -16.96 -9.74
CA VAL A 238 15.71 -17.11 -10.37
C VAL A 238 14.66 -16.26 -9.65
N LYS A 239 14.68 -16.26 -8.32
CA LYS A 239 13.80 -15.44 -7.47
C LYS A 239 14.00 -13.95 -7.71
N SER A 240 15.24 -13.50 -7.76
CA SER A 240 15.59 -12.09 -7.99
C SER A 240 15.16 -11.64 -9.40
N ALA A 241 15.45 -12.45 -10.43
CA ALA A 241 15.08 -12.15 -11.81
C ALA A 241 13.55 -12.05 -12.00
N ARG A 242 12.78 -12.95 -11.38
CA ARG A 242 11.32 -12.89 -11.42
C ARG A 242 10.77 -11.67 -10.70
N THR A 243 11.28 -11.36 -9.51
CA THR A 243 10.79 -10.24 -8.70
C THR A 243 11.11 -8.88 -9.34
N ALA A 244 12.24 -8.76 -10.05
CA ALA A 244 12.66 -7.52 -10.70
C ALA A 244 11.65 -6.98 -11.73
N GLN A 245 10.88 -7.88 -12.37
CA GLN A 245 9.90 -7.53 -13.40
C GLN A 245 8.50 -7.20 -12.85
N LEU A 246 8.27 -7.40 -11.55
CA LEU A 246 6.97 -7.17 -10.93
C LEU A 246 6.88 -5.77 -10.34
N SER A 247 5.70 -5.16 -10.44
CA SER A 247 5.37 -3.91 -9.75
C SER A 247 5.24 -4.11 -8.23
N HIS A 248 4.83 -5.29 -7.80
CA HIS A 248 4.66 -5.65 -6.39
C HIS A 248 5.52 -6.88 -6.06
N PRO A 249 6.05 -7.00 -4.83
CA PRO A 249 6.66 -8.25 -4.38
C PRO A 249 5.64 -9.38 -4.43
N VAL A 250 6.10 -10.61 -4.63
CA VAL A 250 5.20 -11.78 -4.66
C VAL A 250 4.41 -11.90 -3.34
N PRO A 251 3.10 -12.25 -3.37
CA PRO A 251 2.25 -12.26 -2.18
C PRO A 251 2.79 -13.11 -1.02
N VAL A 252 3.40 -14.25 -1.32
CA VAL A 252 4.01 -15.14 -0.31
C VAL A 252 5.14 -14.46 0.48
N LEU A 253 5.94 -13.62 -0.18
CA LEU A 253 7.02 -12.89 0.48
C LEU A 253 6.46 -11.82 1.43
N ARG A 254 5.42 -11.11 1.00
CA ARG A 254 4.72 -10.10 1.80
C ARG A 254 4.06 -10.73 3.04
N ALA A 255 3.40 -11.87 2.88
CA ALA A 255 2.76 -12.58 3.98
C ALA A 255 3.78 -13.00 5.04
N ARG A 256 4.96 -13.49 4.61
CA ARG A 256 6.07 -13.83 5.50
C ARG A 256 6.62 -12.62 6.25
N GLU A 257 6.81 -11.48 5.58
CA GLU A 257 7.28 -10.26 6.25
C GLU A 257 6.28 -9.75 7.30
N ILE A 258 4.98 -9.90 7.04
CA ILE A 258 3.93 -9.61 8.03
C ILE A 258 4.01 -10.54 9.25
N ASP A 259 4.13 -11.85 9.05
CA ASP A 259 4.27 -12.84 10.13
C ASP A 259 5.49 -12.54 11.03
N ARG A 260 6.62 -12.22 10.40
CA ARG A 260 7.86 -11.82 11.09
C ARG A 260 7.69 -10.52 11.88
N TRP A 261 7.13 -9.48 11.26
CA TRP A 261 7.00 -8.19 11.92
C TRP A 261 5.97 -8.21 13.06
N ALA A 262 4.84 -8.92 12.89
CA ALA A 262 3.84 -9.10 13.93
C ALA A 262 4.42 -9.75 15.20
N SER A 263 5.40 -10.63 15.04
CA SER A 263 6.09 -11.31 16.13
C SER A 263 7.21 -10.46 16.77
N SER A 264 7.52 -9.29 16.22
CA SER A 264 8.65 -8.46 16.66
C SER A 264 8.33 -7.61 17.89
N LEU A 265 9.39 -7.28 18.66
CA LEU A 265 9.29 -6.32 19.76
C LEU A 265 8.95 -4.91 19.27
N GLU A 266 9.34 -4.56 18.04
CA GLU A 266 9.03 -3.25 17.44
C GLU A 266 7.52 -3.08 17.30
N TYR A 267 6.84 -4.03 16.66
CA TYR A 267 5.38 -4.03 16.52
C TYR A 267 4.69 -3.97 17.89
N GLN A 268 5.10 -4.83 18.82
CA GLN A 268 4.51 -4.86 20.16
C GLN A 268 4.67 -3.53 20.90
N ARG A 269 5.80 -2.84 20.75
CA ARG A 269 6.01 -1.50 21.34
C ARG A 269 5.08 -0.47 20.72
N ILE A 270 4.91 -0.46 19.40
CA ILE A 270 4.02 0.48 18.71
C ILE A 270 2.59 0.31 19.23
N VAL A 271 2.07 -0.91 19.24
CA VAL A 271 0.69 -1.17 19.68
C VAL A 271 0.51 -0.85 21.18
N LYS A 272 1.40 -1.34 22.05
CA LYS A 272 1.28 -1.12 23.52
C LYS A 272 1.44 0.34 23.93
N ASN A 273 2.42 1.06 23.39
CA ASN A 273 2.70 2.45 23.79
C ASN A 273 1.52 3.38 23.49
N HIS A 274 0.75 3.08 22.44
CA HIS A 274 -0.38 3.91 22.05
C HIS A 274 -1.69 3.49 22.73
N SER A 275 -1.85 2.22 23.13
CA SER A 275 -2.95 1.80 24.01
C SER A 275 -2.95 2.56 25.34
N ILE A 276 -1.77 2.93 25.87
CA ILE A 276 -1.62 3.69 27.13
C ILE A 276 -1.95 5.18 26.94
N ASN A 277 -1.57 5.77 25.80
CA ASN A 277 -1.82 7.20 25.52
C ASN A 277 -3.29 7.52 25.17
N HIS A 278 -4.06 6.55 24.68
CA HIS A 278 -5.49 6.71 24.38
C HIS A 278 -6.33 7.05 25.62
N GLN A 279 -5.85 6.75 26.83
CA GLN A 279 -6.56 7.11 28.06
C GLN A 279 -6.40 8.57 28.47
N ASN A 280 -5.45 9.33 27.88
CA ASN A 280 -5.03 10.64 28.40
C ASN A 280 -5.19 11.84 27.45
N LYS A 281 -5.71 11.69 26.22
CA LYS A 281 -5.88 12.84 25.31
C LYS A 281 -7.14 12.76 24.44
N THR A 282 -7.93 13.83 24.46
CA THR A 282 -8.87 14.18 23.38
C THR A 282 -8.08 14.77 22.21
N ALA A 283 -8.11 14.12 21.05
CA ALA A 283 -7.35 14.55 19.88
C ALA A 283 -7.96 15.81 19.24
N SER A 284 -7.14 16.82 18.98
CA SER A 284 -7.45 17.85 17.98
C SER A 284 -6.99 17.35 16.62
N PRO A 285 -7.82 17.42 15.56
CA PRO A 285 -7.41 17.02 14.22
C PRO A 285 -6.35 18.00 13.71
N GLY A 286 -5.12 17.50 13.52
CA GLY A 286 -4.10 18.23 12.79
C GLY A 286 -4.51 18.30 11.33
N GLY A 287 -4.86 19.48 10.84
CA GLY A 287 -5.30 19.65 9.45
C GLY A 287 -4.24 19.22 8.45
N TRP A 288 -4.68 18.87 7.24
CA TRP A 288 -3.85 18.55 6.09
C TRP A 288 -2.57 19.39 6.06
N ARG A 289 -1.42 18.72 6.15
CA ARG A 289 -0.17 19.31 5.70
C ARG A 289 -0.34 19.54 4.20
N ASN A 290 -0.49 20.80 3.80
CA ASN A 290 -0.58 21.21 2.41
C ASN A 290 0.52 20.51 1.60
N TRP A 291 0.12 19.55 0.77
CA TRP A 291 0.93 18.99 -0.32
C TRP A 291 1.03 20.05 -1.41
#